data_AF-A0A067F6W9-F1
#
_entry.id   AF-A0A067F6W9-F1
#
_cell.length_a   1.000
_cell.length_b   1.000
_cell.length_c   1.000
_cell.angle_alpha   90.00
_cell.angle_beta   90.00
_cell.angle_gamma   90.00
#
_symmetry.space_group_name_H-M   'P 1'
#
loop_
_entity.id
_entity.type
_entity.pdbx_description
1 polymer ?
#
loop_
_entity_poly.entity_id
_entity_poly.type
_entity_poly.pdbx_seq_one_letter_code
_entity_poly.pdbx_strand_id
1 'polypeptide(L)'
;TIWHMWRKTSSVKDQFGDVHTRIMNKNYEAVPQLCFHTILIWTFGLSLYTCERFDKQFQLPWWGLLLACAMAFFFTLPVEVIQATTNLQTGLSIELVIGYIYPGRPLANVAFKTYGYISMHKALGFIEDFKLGHYMKIQPKSMFIVQPTVGIFFNYYVYRRSQCWWARHTYILAAALDAGVALMGVILYFTLQCHNIFAPHWWDLAATDNCPLARCPTARGIKVH
;
A
#
# COMPACT_ATOMS: atom_id res chain seq x y z
N THR A 1 0.45 -24.88 -14.10
CA THR A 1 -0.69 -24.80 -13.16
C THR A 1 -0.34 -23.88 -12.02
N ILE A 2 -1.19 -22.89 -11.71
CA ILE A 2 -0.96 -21.82 -10.72
C ILE A 2 -0.51 -22.36 -9.36
N TRP A 3 -0.97 -23.54 -8.96
CA TRP A 3 -0.52 -24.26 -7.75
C TRP A 3 0.97 -24.61 -7.74
N HIS A 4 1.55 -24.93 -8.90
CA HIS A 4 2.98 -25.20 -9.06
C HIS A 4 3.78 -23.89 -9.07
N MET A 5 3.22 -22.79 -9.58
CA MET A 5 3.85 -21.46 -9.45
C MET A 5 3.85 -21.01 -7.99
N TRP A 6 2.73 -21.17 -7.29
CA TRP A 6 2.59 -20.85 -5.86
C TRP A 6 3.52 -21.68 -4.98
N ARG A 7 3.61 -23.00 -5.22
CA ARG A 7 4.54 -23.90 -4.51
C ARG A 7 6.00 -23.59 -4.80
N LYS A 8 6.33 -23.14 -6.03
CA LYS A 8 7.67 -22.70 -6.41
C LYS A 8 8.02 -21.37 -5.74
N THR A 9 7.08 -20.42 -5.64
CA THR A 9 7.23 -19.17 -4.88
C THR A 9 7.46 -19.43 -3.39
N SER A 10 6.76 -20.41 -2.79
CA SER A 10 7.01 -20.81 -1.40
C SER A 10 8.37 -21.47 -1.19
N SER A 11 8.84 -22.29 -2.13
CA SER A 11 10.17 -22.94 -2.05
C SER A 11 11.34 -21.99 -2.33
N VAL A 12 11.13 -20.96 -3.15
CA VAL A 12 12.13 -19.90 -3.45
C VAL A 12 12.34 -18.98 -2.24
N LYS A 13 11.35 -18.89 -1.34
CA LYS A 13 11.42 -18.09 -0.10
C LYS A 13 12.54 -18.55 0.85
N ASP A 14 12.92 -19.82 0.80
CA ASP A 14 14.00 -20.39 1.62
C ASP A 14 15.38 -20.32 0.95
N GLN A 15 15.45 -20.24 -0.39
CA GLN A 15 16.71 -20.15 -1.13
C GLN A 15 17.20 -18.71 -1.37
N PHE A 16 16.30 -17.72 -1.36
CA PHE A 16 16.61 -16.29 -1.42
C PHE A 16 16.21 -15.59 -0.11
N GLY A 17 16.73 -16.07 1.01
CA GLY A 17 16.71 -15.29 2.24
C GLY A 17 17.63 -14.09 2.08
N ASP A 18 17.15 -13.03 1.41
CA ASP A 18 17.86 -11.77 1.24
C ASP A 18 18.42 -11.31 2.59
N VAL A 19 19.63 -10.74 2.58
CA VAL A 19 20.32 -10.22 3.78
C VAL A 19 19.39 -9.32 4.60
N HIS A 20 18.56 -8.53 3.92
CA HIS A 20 17.55 -7.66 4.53
C HIS A 20 16.51 -8.45 5.34
N THR A 21 15.95 -9.54 4.78
CA THR A 21 14.94 -10.36 5.45
C THR A 21 15.55 -11.11 6.65
N ARG A 22 16.79 -11.58 6.54
CA ARG A 22 17.50 -12.22 7.66
C ARG A 22 17.76 -11.25 8.81
N ILE A 23 18.23 -10.03 8.53
CA ILE A 23 18.47 -9.00 9.54
C ILE A 23 17.13 -8.58 10.17
N MET A 24 16.09 -8.40 9.36
CA MET A 24 14.77 -7.98 9.83
C MET A 24 14.12 -9.03 10.75
N ASN A 25 14.16 -10.31 10.40
CA ASN A 25 13.60 -11.39 11.22
C ASN A 25 14.35 -11.60 12.55
N LYS A 26 15.63 -11.19 12.63
CA LYS A 26 16.43 -11.29 13.86
C LYS A 26 16.12 -10.17 14.85
N ASN A 27 15.84 -8.95 14.35
CA ASN A 27 15.64 -7.77 15.18
C ASN A 27 14.17 -7.39 15.39
N TYR A 28 13.25 -7.86 14.54
CA TYR A 28 11.85 -7.45 14.57
C TYR A 28 10.92 -8.65 14.56
N GLU A 29 9.94 -8.62 15.45
CA GLU A 29 8.87 -9.60 15.47
C GLU A 29 7.91 -9.35 14.30
N ALA A 30 7.57 -10.43 13.59
CA ALA A 30 6.54 -10.39 12.55
C ALA A 30 5.21 -9.91 13.13
N VAL A 31 4.45 -9.17 12.32
CA VAL A 31 3.10 -8.75 12.69
C VAL A 31 2.22 -10.01 12.78
N PRO A 32 1.52 -10.24 13.91
CA PRO A 32 0.67 -11.41 14.03
C PRO A 32 -0.45 -11.35 12.99
N GLN A 33 -0.73 -12.50 12.34
CA GLN A 33 -1.77 -12.60 11.31
C GLN A 33 -3.15 -12.18 11.83
N LEU A 34 -3.37 -12.29 13.15
CA LEU A 34 -4.61 -11.90 13.80
C LEU A 34 -4.92 -10.40 13.60
N CYS A 35 -3.91 -9.53 13.62
CA CYS A 35 -4.12 -8.08 13.45
C CYS A 35 -4.71 -7.74 12.07
N PHE A 36 -4.34 -8.47 11.03
CA PHE A 36 -4.91 -8.28 9.70
C PHE A 36 -6.38 -8.71 9.66
N HIS A 37 -6.71 -9.84 10.29
CA HIS A 37 -8.08 -10.34 10.35
C HIS A 37 -8.96 -9.43 11.22
N THR A 38 -8.45 -8.89 12.33
CA THR A 38 -9.22 -7.97 13.18
C THR A 38 -9.57 -6.69 12.43
N ILE A 39 -8.63 -6.07 11.71
CA ILE A 39 -8.92 -4.88 10.90
C ILE A 39 -9.93 -5.20 9.80
N LEU A 40 -9.78 -6.33 9.10
CA LEU A 40 -10.71 -6.73 8.03
C LEU A 40 -12.13 -6.93 8.55
N ILE A 41 -12.30 -7.62 9.68
CA ILE A 41 -13.61 -7.82 10.31
C ILE A 41 -14.20 -6.47 10.74
N TRP A 42 -13.39 -5.59 11.32
CA TRP A 42 -13.85 -4.28 11.80
C TRP A 42 -14.31 -3.38 10.65
N THR A 43 -13.56 -3.31 9.56
CA THR A 43 -13.92 -2.48 8.40
C THR A 43 -15.11 -3.05 7.63
N PHE A 44 -15.17 -4.38 7.46
CA PHE A 44 -16.31 -5.04 6.83
C PHE A 44 -17.60 -4.88 7.65
N GLY A 45 -17.51 -5.04 8.98
CA GLY A 45 -18.63 -4.83 9.89
C GLY A 45 -19.13 -3.39 9.89
N LEU A 46 -18.22 -2.41 9.93
CA LEU A 46 -18.59 -0.99 9.84
C LEU A 46 -19.26 -0.67 8.49
N SER A 47 -18.78 -1.28 7.41
CA SER A 47 -19.35 -1.13 6.07
C SER A 47 -20.78 -1.67 5.97
N LEU A 48 -21.03 -2.88 6.48
CA LEU A 48 -22.37 -3.46 6.55
C LEU A 48 -23.30 -2.59 7.40
N TYR A 49 -22.83 -2.15 8.57
CA TYR A 49 -23.58 -1.27 9.46
C TYR A 49 -23.98 0.05 8.77
N THR A 50 -23.07 0.65 7.99
CA THR A 50 -23.39 1.87 7.24
C THR A 50 -24.42 1.65 6.13
N CYS A 51 -24.40 0.49 5.47
CA CYS A 51 -25.41 0.14 4.47
C CYS A 51 -26.80 -0.01 5.10
N GLU A 52 -26.94 -0.83 6.16
CA GLU A 52 -28.22 -1.08 6.81
C GLU A 52 -28.81 0.15 7.51
N ARG A 53 -27.96 0.99 8.13
CA ARG A 53 -28.45 2.15 8.89
C ARG A 53 -28.86 3.32 8.00
N PHE A 54 -28.19 3.50 6.85
CA PHE A 54 -28.34 4.65 5.96
C PHE A 54 -28.93 4.28 4.59
N ASP A 55 -29.70 3.18 4.48
CA ASP A 55 -30.31 2.69 3.23
C ASP A 55 -30.95 3.78 2.35
N LYS A 56 -31.65 4.74 2.98
CA LYS A 56 -32.35 5.82 2.26
C LYS A 56 -31.41 6.89 1.66
N GLN A 57 -30.21 7.06 2.21
CA GLN A 57 -29.22 8.06 1.77
C GLN A 57 -28.12 7.44 0.90
N PHE A 58 -27.65 6.24 1.27
CA PHE A 58 -26.58 5.54 0.55
C PHE A 58 -27.06 4.86 -0.73
N GLN A 59 -28.36 4.59 -0.86
CA GLN A 59 -29.03 4.02 -2.04
C GLN A 59 -28.49 2.65 -2.53
N LEU A 60 -27.41 2.12 -1.93
CA LEU A 60 -26.75 0.86 -2.27
C LEU A 60 -27.24 -0.25 -1.31
N PRO A 61 -27.84 -1.34 -1.82
CA PRO A 61 -28.26 -2.46 -0.99
C PRO A 61 -27.07 -3.28 -0.48
N TRP A 62 -27.26 -4.02 0.62
CA TRP A 62 -26.23 -4.89 1.22
C TRP A 62 -25.62 -5.91 0.24
N TRP A 63 -26.41 -6.45 -0.69
CA TRP A 63 -25.92 -7.34 -1.75
C TRP A 63 -24.90 -6.66 -2.67
N GLY A 64 -25.05 -5.36 -2.93
CA GLY A 64 -24.12 -4.58 -3.73
C GLY A 64 -22.75 -4.44 -3.07
N LEU A 65 -22.72 -4.36 -1.73
CA LEU A 65 -21.47 -4.37 -0.97
C LEU A 65 -20.76 -5.72 -1.06
N LEU A 66 -21.49 -6.84 -0.89
CA LEU A 66 -20.92 -8.18 -1.02
C LEU A 66 -20.36 -8.42 -2.43
N LEU A 67 -21.08 -7.97 -3.46
CA LEU A 67 -20.62 -8.02 -4.84
C LEU A 67 -19.31 -7.23 -5.02
N ALA A 68 -19.23 -6.01 -4.47
CA ALA A 68 -18.03 -5.18 -4.54
C ALA A 68 -16.83 -5.86 -3.88
N CYS A 69 -17.01 -6.43 -2.68
CA CYS A 69 -15.95 -7.16 -1.98
C CYS A 69 -15.50 -8.42 -2.73
N ALA A 70 -16.44 -9.18 -3.31
CA ALA A 70 -16.13 -10.36 -4.10
C ALA A 70 -15.31 -9.97 -5.35
N MET A 71 -15.75 -8.95 -6.09
CA MET A 71 -15.02 -8.45 -7.25
C MET A 71 -13.64 -7.92 -6.86
N ALA A 72 -13.52 -7.17 -5.77
CA ALA A 72 -12.23 -6.70 -5.26
C ALA A 72 -11.30 -7.89 -5.02
N PHE A 73 -11.74 -8.94 -4.31
CA PHE A 73 -10.90 -10.11 -4.05
C PHE A 73 -10.40 -10.82 -5.32
N PHE A 74 -11.27 -10.99 -6.33
CA PHE A 74 -10.90 -11.63 -7.59
C PHE A 74 -9.98 -10.78 -8.47
N PHE A 75 -10.24 -9.48 -8.56
CA PHE A 75 -9.50 -8.56 -9.45
C PHE A 75 -8.26 -7.94 -8.80
N THR A 76 -8.10 -8.05 -7.47
CA THR A 76 -6.91 -7.55 -6.76
C THR A 76 -5.63 -8.21 -7.30
N LEU A 77 -5.57 -9.54 -7.39
CA LEU A 77 -4.34 -10.23 -7.82
C LEU A 77 -3.92 -9.93 -9.27
N PRO A 78 -4.80 -9.94 -10.28
CA PRO A 78 -4.42 -9.57 -11.65
C PRO A 78 -4.00 -8.10 -11.76
N VAL A 79 -4.74 -7.19 -11.11
CA VAL A 79 -4.42 -5.76 -11.14
C VAL A 79 -3.08 -5.48 -10.45
N GLU A 80 -2.80 -6.17 -9.35
CA GLU A 80 -1.51 -6.13 -8.65
C GLU A 80 -0.35 -6.46 -9.58
N VAL A 81 -0.45 -7.56 -10.32
CA VAL A 81 0.62 -8.01 -11.22
C VAL A 81 0.81 -7.02 -12.37
N ILE A 82 -0.27 -6.48 -12.92
CA ILE A 82 -0.21 -5.50 -14.02
C ILE A 82 0.40 -4.19 -13.51
N GLN A 83 -0.03 -3.66 -12.36
CA GLN A 83 0.51 -2.43 -11.79
C GLN A 83 2.00 -2.59 -11.47
N ALA A 84 2.40 -3.72 -10.86
CA ALA A 84 3.78 -3.99 -10.51
C ALA A 84 4.72 -4.09 -11.74
N THR A 85 4.21 -4.55 -12.88
CA THR A 85 5.03 -4.74 -14.10
C THR A 85 5.01 -3.52 -15.01
N THR A 86 3.86 -2.87 -15.16
CA THR A 86 3.67 -1.78 -16.12
C THR A 86 3.76 -0.39 -15.50
N ASN A 87 3.72 -0.28 -14.17
CA ASN A 87 3.58 0.99 -13.42
C ASN A 87 2.38 1.84 -13.85
N LEU A 88 1.42 1.26 -14.59
CA LEU A 88 0.19 1.93 -15.01
C LEU A 88 -0.92 1.62 -14.01
N GLN A 89 -1.52 2.64 -13.42
CA GLN A 89 -2.74 2.49 -12.63
C GLN A 89 -3.89 2.13 -13.56
N THR A 90 -4.32 0.87 -13.53
CA THR A 90 -5.43 0.40 -14.37
C THR A 90 -6.74 0.95 -13.83
N GLY A 91 -7.32 1.92 -14.52
CA GLY A 91 -8.66 2.45 -14.24
C GLY A 91 -9.75 1.42 -14.57
N LEU A 92 -9.92 0.43 -13.69
CA LEU A 92 -10.87 -0.66 -13.89
C LEU A 92 -12.29 -0.09 -13.80
N SER A 93 -13.06 -0.19 -14.89
CA SER A 93 -14.43 0.35 -15.00
C SER A 93 -15.45 -0.52 -14.26
N ILE A 94 -15.19 -0.90 -13.01
CA ILE A 94 -16.15 -1.60 -12.13
C ILE A 94 -17.43 -0.79 -11.94
N GLU A 95 -17.35 0.53 -12.15
CA GLU A 95 -18.47 1.46 -12.22
C GLU A 95 -19.50 1.12 -13.32
N LEU A 96 -19.04 0.58 -14.46
CA LEU A 96 -19.94 0.18 -15.55
C LEU A 96 -20.77 -1.04 -15.18
N VAL A 97 -20.21 -1.96 -14.38
CA VAL A 97 -20.91 -3.18 -13.95
C VAL A 97 -22.09 -2.84 -13.04
N ILE A 98 -21.86 -2.01 -12.02
CA ILE A 98 -22.94 -1.56 -11.14
C ILE A 98 -23.90 -0.60 -11.85
N GLY A 99 -23.41 0.20 -12.81
CA GLY A 99 -24.26 1.06 -13.63
C GLY A 99 -25.25 0.28 -14.50
N TYR A 100 -24.89 -0.92 -14.95
CA TYR A 100 -25.80 -1.82 -15.68
C TYR A 100 -26.79 -2.54 -14.76
N ILE A 101 -26.35 -3.00 -13.59
CA ILE A 101 -27.20 -3.72 -12.62
C ILE A 101 -28.19 -2.77 -11.93
N TYR A 102 -27.76 -1.54 -11.66
CA TYR A 102 -28.52 -0.57 -10.88
C TYR A 102 -28.50 0.84 -11.51
N PRO A 103 -29.27 1.04 -12.61
CA PRO A 103 -29.26 2.30 -13.34
C PRO A 103 -29.92 3.44 -12.56
N GLY A 104 -29.47 4.66 -12.82
CA GLY A 104 -30.11 5.89 -12.33
C GLY A 104 -29.74 6.32 -10.90
N ARG A 105 -28.80 5.64 -10.23
CA ARG A 105 -28.36 5.97 -8.86
C ARG A 105 -26.87 6.31 -8.79
N PRO A 106 -26.48 7.59 -8.92
CA PRO A 106 -25.06 7.99 -8.92
C PRO A 106 -24.37 7.75 -7.57
N LEU A 107 -25.09 7.88 -6.45
CA LEU A 107 -24.57 7.60 -5.11
C LEU A 107 -24.17 6.13 -4.94
N ALA A 108 -24.98 5.20 -5.45
CA ALA A 108 -24.66 3.78 -5.43
C ALA A 108 -23.43 3.45 -6.27
N ASN A 109 -23.25 4.12 -7.42
CA ASN A 109 -22.05 3.95 -8.25
C ASN A 109 -20.79 4.44 -7.53
N VAL A 110 -20.83 5.62 -6.90
CA VAL A 110 -19.70 6.15 -6.12
C VAL A 110 -19.37 5.24 -4.94
N ALA A 111 -20.38 4.75 -4.22
CA ALA A 111 -20.19 3.81 -3.11
C ALA A 111 -19.53 2.49 -3.59
N PHE A 112 -20.03 1.93 -4.69
CA PHE A 112 -19.46 0.72 -5.29
C PHE A 112 -18.01 0.93 -5.74
N LYS A 113 -17.69 2.08 -6.36
CA LYS A 113 -16.32 2.47 -6.69
C LYS A 113 -15.43 2.57 -5.45
N THR A 114 -15.92 3.18 -4.36
CA THR A 114 -15.13 3.31 -3.14
C THR A 114 -14.78 1.97 -2.52
N TYR A 115 -15.74 1.04 -2.45
CA TYR A 115 -15.53 -0.28 -1.87
C TYR A 115 -14.78 -1.25 -2.80
N GLY A 116 -15.00 -1.16 -4.12
CA GLY A 116 -14.35 -2.04 -5.10
C GLY A 116 -12.98 -1.55 -5.56
N TYR A 117 -12.89 -0.31 -6.05
CA TYR A 117 -11.68 0.23 -6.70
C TYR A 117 -10.74 0.92 -5.71
N ILE A 118 -11.28 1.89 -4.95
CA ILE A 118 -10.45 2.73 -4.08
C ILE A 118 -9.88 1.91 -2.94
N SER A 119 -10.66 0.99 -2.35
CA SER A 119 -10.18 0.06 -1.32
C SER A 119 -8.99 -0.78 -1.81
N MET A 120 -9.07 -1.31 -3.03
CA MET A 120 -7.97 -2.06 -3.66
C MET A 120 -6.72 -1.18 -3.81
N HIS A 121 -6.85 0.05 -4.30
CA HIS A 121 -5.71 0.99 -4.40
C HIS A 121 -5.07 1.33 -3.04
N LYS A 122 -5.85 1.38 -1.97
CA LYS A 122 -5.31 1.58 -0.62
C LYS A 122 -4.60 0.33 -0.09
N ALA A 123 -5.08 -0.87 -0.44
CA ALA A 123 -4.37 -2.11 -0.13
C ALA A 123 -3.03 -2.21 -0.89
N LEU A 124 -3.02 -1.80 -2.16
CA LEU A 124 -1.81 -1.71 -2.98
C LEU A 124 -0.76 -0.77 -2.39
N GLY A 125 -1.15 0.48 -2.08
CA GLY A 125 -0.24 1.45 -1.46
C GLY A 125 0.32 0.94 -0.13
N PHE A 126 -0.50 0.25 0.67
CA PHE A 126 -0.05 -0.37 1.91
C PHE A 126 0.99 -1.48 1.71
N ILE A 127 0.87 -2.31 0.66
CA ILE A 127 1.87 -3.32 0.32
C ILE A 127 3.16 -2.66 -0.18
N GLU A 128 3.05 -1.62 -1.00
CA GLU A 128 4.20 -0.83 -1.47
C GLU A 128 4.95 -0.19 -0.30
N ASP A 129 4.23 0.38 0.67
CA ASP A 129 4.79 0.96 1.89
C ASP A 129 5.49 -0.09 2.77
N PHE A 130 4.95 -1.30 2.87
CA PHE A 130 5.62 -2.39 3.59
C PHE A 130 6.92 -2.82 2.92
N LYS A 131 6.94 -2.85 1.59
CA LYS A 131 8.15 -3.15 0.83
C LYS A 131 9.19 -2.05 1.03
N LEU A 132 8.78 -0.79 0.94
CA LEU A 132 9.66 0.34 1.24
C LEU A 132 10.18 0.28 2.68
N GLY A 133 9.31 0.00 3.65
CA GLY A 133 9.66 -0.18 5.05
C GLY A 133 10.67 -1.30 5.30
N HIS A 134 10.53 -2.41 4.58
CA HIS A 134 11.47 -3.52 4.61
C HIS A 134 12.87 -3.08 4.12
N TYR A 135 12.95 -2.25 3.08
CA TYR A 135 14.23 -1.68 2.63
C TYR A 135 14.79 -0.64 3.60
N MET A 136 13.93 0.17 4.21
CA MET A 136 14.31 1.19 5.19
C MET A 136 14.59 0.65 6.59
N LYS A 137 14.44 -0.68 6.80
CA LYS A 137 14.53 -1.35 8.10
C LYS A 137 13.58 -0.77 9.17
N ILE A 138 12.41 -0.26 8.74
CA ILE A 138 11.37 0.26 9.63
C ILE A 138 10.53 -0.91 10.16
N GLN A 139 10.15 -0.82 11.43
CA GLN A 139 9.36 -1.87 12.08
C GLN A 139 7.98 -2.01 11.40
N PRO A 140 7.59 -3.21 10.93
CA PRO A 140 6.31 -3.40 10.23
C PRO A 140 5.10 -3.19 11.16
N LYS A 141 5.25 -3.45 12.47
CA LYS A 141 4.21 -3.18 13.48
C LYS A 141 3.83 -1.70 13.54
N SER A 142 4.82 -0.81 13.50
CA SER A 142 4.59 0.64 13.55
C SER A 142 3.92 1.14 12.28
N MET A 143 4.33 0.65 11.11
CA MET A 143 3.71 1.01 9.83
C MET A 143 2.23 0.59 9.78
N PHE A 144 1.92 -0.61 10.25
CA PHE A 144 0.56 -1.13 10.33
C PHE A 144 -0.38 -0.26 11.17
N ILE A 145 0.12 0.30 12.29
CA ILE A 145 -0.69 1.10 13.22
C ILE A 145 -0.81 2.55 12.73
N VAL A 146 0.28 3.14 12.26
CA VAL A 146 0.32 4.57 11.92
C VAL A 146 -0.61 4.90 10.76
N GLN A 147 -0.64 4.10 9.70
CA GLN A 147 -1.45 4.41 8.52
C GLN A 147 -2.96 4.57 8.80
N PRO A 148 -3.65 3.58 9.39
CA PRO A 148 -5.06 3.73 9.73
C PRO A 148 -5.27 4.79 10.82
N THR A 149 -4.33 4.94 11.77
CA THR A 149 -4.45 5.92 12.87
C THR A 149 -4.44 7.35 12.35
N VAL A 150 -3.51 7.69 11.46
CA VAL A 150 -3.43 9.02 10.84
C VAL A 150 -4.66 9.29 9.98
N GLY A 151 -5.12 8.30 9.22
CA GLY A 151 -6.33 8.40 8.40
C GLY A 151 -7.59 8.64 9.23
N ILE A 152 -7.78 7.88 10.31
CA ILE A 152 -8.91 8.04 11.23
C ILE A 152 -8.82 9.36 11.99
N PHE A 153 -7.63 9.72 12.49
CA PHE A 153 -7.44 10.99 13.19
C PHE A 153 -7.80 12.17 12.28
N PHE A 154 -7.25 12.22 11.06
CA PHE A 154 -7.52 13.29 10.13
C PHE A 154 -9.00 13.34 9.72
N ASN A 155 -9.60 12.21 9.35
CA ASN A 155 -11.00 12.18 8.87
C ASN A 155 -12.03 12.32 9.99
N TYR A 156 -11.76 11.86 11.21
CA TYR A 156 -12.72 11.91 12.30
C TYR A 156 -12.55 13.18 13.14
N TYR A 157 -11.33 13.48 13.59
CA TYR A 157 -11.07 14.58 14.52
C TYR A 157 -11.15 15.94 13.82
N VAL A 158 -10.51 16.09 12.65
CA VAL A 158 -10.49 17.36 11.92
C VAL A 158 -11.87 17.69 11.33
N TYR A 159 -12.56 16.67 10.78
CA TYR A 159 -13.94 16.83 10.31
C TYR A 159 -14.87 17.27 11.44
N ARG A 160 -14.80 16.64 12.63
CA ARG A 160 -15.69 16.99 13.75
C ARG A 160 -15.43 18.39 14.30
N ARG A 161 -14.19 18.87 14.27
CA ARG A 161 -13.85 20.20 14.83
C ARG A 161 -14.16 21.35 13.86
N SER A 162 -13.94 21.16 12.55
CA SER A 162 -14.01 22.26 11.57
C SER A 162 -14.57 21.82 10.20
N GLN A 163 -15.87 21.53 10.11
CA GLN A 163 -16.50 21.03 8.89
C GLN A 163 -16.34 21.95 7.67
N CYS A 164 -16.56 23.26 7.82
CA CYS A 164 -16.45 24.21 6.70
C CYS A 164 -15.01 24.34 6.19
N TRP A 165 -14.03 24.34 7.10
CA TRP A 165 -12.62 24.40 6.70
C TRP A 165 -12.19 23.12 5.98
N TRP A 166 -12.60 21.96 6.51
CA TRP A 166 -12.29 20.66 5.94
C TRP A 166 -12.89 20.49 4.54
N ALA A 167 -14.16 20.85 4.34
CA ALA A 167 -14.81 20.76 3.03
C ALA A 167 -14.12 21.63 1.96
N ARG A 168 -13.57 22.79 2.33
CA ARG A 168 -12.92 23.70 1.39
C ARG A 168 -11.47 23.34 1.10
N HIS A 169 -10.70 22.86 2.08
CA HIS A 169 -9.25 22.73 1.96
C HIS A 169 -8.75 21.29 1.86
N THR A 170 -9.54 20.26 2.15
CA THR A 170 -9.05 18.87 2.18
C THR A 170 -8.45 18.42 0.84
N TYR A 171 -9.10 18.77 -0.27
CA TYR A 171 -8.58 18.43 -1.60
C TYR A 171 -7.26 19.15 -1.91
N ILE A 172 -7.17 20.44 -1.56
CA ILE A 172 -5.96 21.25 -1.79
C ILE A 172 -4.82 20.74 -0.90
N LEU A 173 -5.12 20.41 0.37
CA LEU A 173 -4.15 19.89 1.31
C LEU A 173 -3.64 18.52 0.88
N ALA A 174 -4.52 17.63 0.42
CA ALA A 174 -4.13 16.32 -0.11
C ALA A 174 -3.18 16.49 -1.32
N ALA A 175 -3.56 17.33 -2.29
CA ALA A 175 -2.73 17.62 -3.46
C ALA A 175 -1.36 18.25 -3.07
N ALA A 176 -1.35 19.16 -2.09
CA ALA A 176 -0.12 19.76 -1.58
C ALA A 176 0.79 18.74 -0.87
N LEU A 177 0.21 17.76 -0.18
CA LEU A 177 0.96 16.73 0.53
C LEU A 177 1.59 15.73 -0.46
N ASP A 178 0.84 15.30 -1.47
CA ASP A 178 1.36 14.45 -2.55
C ASP A 178 2.47 15.16 -3.35
N ALA A 179 2.27 16.44 -3.69
CA ALA A 179 3.29 17.25 -4.36
C ALA A 179 4.52 17.49 -3.47
N GLY A 180 4.32 17.68 -2.17
CA GLY A 180 5.39 17.89 -1.19
C GLY A 180 6.31 16.68 -1.05
N VAL A 181 5.75 15.46 -1.03
CA VAL A 181 6.53 14.21 -1.00
C VAL A 181 7.36 14.05 -2.28
N ALA A 182 6.78 14.37 -3.45
CA ALA A 182 7.50 14.32 -4.72
C ALA A 182 8.68 15.32 -4.75
N LEU A 183 8.44 16.55 -4.31
CA LEU A 183 9.47 17.59 -4.25
C LEU A 183 10.59 17.22 -3.26
N MET A 184 10.24 16.67 -2.10
CA MET A 184 11.21 16.15 -1.12
C MET A 184 12.11 15.08 -1.73
N GLY A 185 11.55 14.17 -2.53
CA GLY A 185 12.33 13.15 -3.26
C GLY A 185 13.35 13.75 -4.22
N VAL A 186 12.97 14.79 -4.97
CA VAL A 186 13.88 15.50 -5.89
C VAL A 186 15.00 16.21 -5.13
N ILE A 187 14.68 16.88 -4.02
CA ILE A 187 15.69 17.55 -3.18
C ILE A 187 16.66 16.54 -2.59
N LEU A 188 16.16 15.41 -2.05
CA LEU A 188 17.01 14.35 -1.50
C LEU A 188 17.95 13.78 -2.57
N TYR A 189 17.43 13.52 -3.77
CA TYR A 189 18.26 13.04 -4.88
C TYR A 189 19.36 14.04 -5.25
N PHE A 190 19.01 15.31 -5.41
CA PHE A 190 19.97 16.35 -5.79
C PHE A 190 21.05 16.57 -4.71
N THR A 191 20.65 16.63 -3.44
CA THR A 191 21.57 16.81 -2.31
C THR A 191 22.55 15.63 -2.17
N LEU A 192 22.07 14.39 -2.33
CA LEU A 192 22.92 13.20 -2.33
C LEU A 192 23.90 13.18 -3.51
N GLN A 193 23.44 13.55 -4.70
CA GLN A 193 24.29 13.62 -5.90
C GLN A 193 25.38 14.69 -5.78
N CYS A 194 25.06 15.87 -5.24
CA CYS A 194 26.04 16.94 -5.00
C CYS A 194 27.14 16.54 -3.99
N HIS A 195 26.81 15.67 -3.03
CA HIS A 195 27.77 15.13 -2.07
C HIS A 195 28.46 13.83 -2.55
N ASN A 196 28.21 13.36 -3.78
CA ASN A 196 28.70 12.07 -4.31
C ASN A 196 28.37 10.85 -3.41
N ILE A 197 27.21 10.89 -2.72
CA ILE A 197 26.77 9.79 -1.85
C ILE A 197 25.72 8.98 -2.63
N PHE A 198 26.11 7.80 -3.12
CA PHE A 198 25.20 6.88 -3.83
C PHE A 198 24.14 6.24 -2.91
N ALA A 199 24.45 6.04 -1.62
CA ALA A 199 23.48 5.61 -0.61
C ALA A 199 24.01 5.94 0.81
N PRO A 200 23.14 6.33 1.76
CA PRO A 200 23.52 6.42 3.17
C PRO A 200 23.95 5.06 3.71
N HIS A 201 24.94 5.02 4.60
CA HIS A 201 25.48 3.77 5.17
C HIS A 201 24.40 2.89 5.84
N TRP A 202 23.34 3.48 6.43
CA TRP A 202 22.24 2.73 7.03
C TRP A 202 21.26 2.11 6.02
N TRP A 203 21.27 2.58 4.77
CA TRP A 203 20.43 2.11 3.67
C TRP A 203 20.99 0.85 3.00
N ASP A 204 22.17 0.38 3.40
CA ASP A 204 22.72 -0.95 3.04
C ASP A 204 22.63 -1.31 1.55
N LEU A 205 22.74 -0.32 0.67
CA LEU A 205 23.34 -0.50 -0.64
C LEU A 205 24.87 -0.46 -0.45
N ALA A 206 25.40 -1.36 0.37
CA ALA A 206 26.79 -1.73 0.22
C ALA A 206 26.89 -2.35 -1.18
N ALA A 207 27.84 -1.86 -1.98
CA ALA A 207 28.25 -2.42 -3.26
C ALA A 207 28.89 -3.81 -3.11
N THR A 208 28.19 -4.71 -2.43
CA THR A 208 28.44 -6.13 -2.37
C THR A 208 27.15 -6.79 -2.83
N ASP A 209 26.93 -6.71 -4.14
CA ASP A 209 26.07 -7.63 -4.85
C ASP A 209 26.30 -9.05 -4.34
N ASN A 210 25.22 -9.79 -4.26
CA ASN A 210 25.09 -11.17 -3.79
C ASN A 210 25.94 -12.16 -4.60
N CYS A 211 27.26 -12.05 -4.54
CA CYS A 211 28.20 -12.94 -5.17
C CYS A 211 29.31 -13.25 -4.16
N PRO A 212 29.48 -14.51 -3.72
CA PRO A 212 30.60 -14.89 -2.85
C PRO A 212 31.98 -14.73 -3.51
N LEU A 213 32.06 -14.17 -4.73
CA LEU A 213 33.26 -13.91 -5.51
C LEU A 213 33.53 -12.43 -5.84
N ALA A 214 32.73 -11.47 -5.34
CA ALA A 214 33.00 -10.04 -5.55
C ALA A 214 34.13 -9.53 -4.63
N ARG A 215 35.35 -10.02 -4.88
CA ARG A 215 36.60 -9.52 -4.31
C ARG A 215 37.13 -8.41 -5.23
N CYS A 216 36.40 -7.31 -5.38
CA CYS A 216 36.86 -6.14 -6.13
C CYS A 216 36.69 -4.87 -5.31
N PRO A 217 37.78 -4.15 -4.99
CA PRO A 217 37.72 -2.95 -4.17
C PRO A 217 37.21 -1.75 -4.98
N THR A 218 36.11 -1.14 -4.54
CA THR A 218 35.59 0.14 -5.06
C THR A 218 36.33 1.37 -4.48
N ALA A 219 37.58 1.21 -4.05
CA ALA A 219 38.45 2.32 -3.70
C ALA A 219 39.88 2.06 -4.19
N ARG A 220 40.46 3.06 -4.88
CA ARG A 220 41.82 3.02 -5.42
C ARG A 220 42.82 2.95 -4.26
N GLY A 221 43.42 1.79 -4.00
CA GLY A 221 44.62 1.68 -3.16
C GLY A 221 44.71 0.56 -2.13
N ILE A 222 43.72 -0.33 -1.97
CA ILE A 222 43.77 -1.35 -0.91
C ILE A 222 44.11 -2.72 -1.51
N LYS A 223 45.36 -3.18 -1.28
CA LYS A 223 45.77 -4.56 -1.55
C LYS A 223 45.34 -5.44 -0.39
N VAL A 224 44.64 -6.53 -0.68
CA VAL A 224 44.26 -7.55 0.30
C VAL A 224 45.15 -8.77 0.03
N HIS A 225 45.96 -9.16 1.00
CA HIS A 225 46.66 -10.44 1.01
C HIS A 225 45.68 -11.60 1.26
#